data_AF-A0A2V5S455-F1
#
_entry.id   AF-A0A2V5S455-F1
#
_cell.length_a   1.000
_cell.length_b   1.000
_cell.length_c   1.000
_cell.angle_alpha   90.00
_cell.angle_beta   90.00
_cell.angle_gamma   90.00
#
_symmetry.space_group_name_H-M   'P 1'
#
loop_
_entity.id
_entity.type
_entity.pdbx_description
1 polymer ?
#
loop_
_entity_poly.entity_id
_entity_poly.type
_entity_poly.pdbx_seq_one_letter_code
_entity_poly.pdbx_strand_id
1 'polypeptide(L)'
;MSPHVGEIDGDPMTQTQVHALGPILNQQKTQSCVGHGWTLFVTSAPQLTSPGPDPYRIYHEAQELDDIAGEEPIYFGTTVRAGAKAMLQDGWITGDYVWAEDARVLWKYVLTRGPVVLGSDWFEGMNRVDNNGFVALSGARVGGHCYLCYGVSASDRAFLCANSWGKTWGDGGIFLFRFDDVRTLFWRQQMVACSAVESG
;
A
#
# COMPACT_ATOMS: atom_id res chain seq x y z
N MET A 1 14.40 -16.16 5.73
CA MET A 1 14.26 -16.00 7.19
C MET A 1 12.98 -15.21 7.41
N SER A 2 12.01 -15.74 8.15
CA SER A 2 10.79 -14.99 8.44
C SER A 2 11.16 -13.71 9.20
N PRO A 3 10.71 -12.53 8.76
CA PRO A 3 10.99 -11.31 9.49
C PRO A 3 10.33 -11.44 10.86
N HIS A 4 11.14 -11.43 11.92
CA HIS A 4 10.64 -11.40 13.28
C HIS A 4 9.89 -10.07 13.49
N VAL A 5 8.57 -10.12 13.28
CA VAL A 5 7.65 -9.04 13.63
C VAL A 5 7.71 -8.90 15.15
N GLY A 6 7.92 -7.68 15.66
CA GLY A 6 8.18 -7.41 17.08
C GLY A 6 7.20 -8.13 18.02
N GLU A 7 7.66 -8.48 19.22
CA GLU A 7 6.76 -9.02 20.24
C GLU A 7 5.68 -8.00 20.59
N ILE A 8 4.43 -8.45 20.66
CA ILE A 8 3.28 -7.64 21.06
C ILE A 8 2.63 -8.39 22.20
N ASP A 9 2.34 -7.69 23.28
CA ASP A 9 1.54 -8.22 24.38
C ASP A 9 0.06 -8.29 23.95
N GLY A 10 -0.52 -9.50 24.00
CA GLY A 10 -1.93 -9.74 23.70
C GLY A 10 -2.27 -9.90 22.21
N ASP A 11 -3.56 -9.85 21.87
CA ASP A 11 -4.01 -9.96 20.48
C ASP A 11 -3.77 -8.62 19.74
N PRO A 12 -2.92 -8.59 18.70
CA PRO A 12 -2.62 -7.36 17.96
C PRO A 12 -3.86 -6.67 17.39
N MET A 13 -4.93 -7.43 17.11
CA MET A 13 -6.19 -6.90 16.58
C MET A 13 -6.96 -6.02 17.58
N THR A 14 -6.51 -5.95 18.83
CA THR A 14 -7.09 -5.08 19.88
C THR A 14 -6.41 -3.71 19.97
N GLN A 15 -5.36 -3.47 19.18
CA GLN A 15 -4.56 -2.25 19.23
C GLN A 15 -4.74 -1.41 17.96
N THR A 16 -4.67 -0.09 18.13
CA THR A 16 -4.75 0.92 17.06
C THR A 16 -3.39 1.60 16.93
N GLN A 17 -2.93 1.77 15.70
CA GLN A 17 -1.75 2.56 15.38
C GLN A 17 -1.99 3.30 14.07
N VAL A 18 -1.66 4.59 14.04
CA VAL A 18 -1.76 5.42 12.83
C VAL A 18 -0.44 6.16 12.67
N HIS A 19 0.27 5.88 11.59
CA HIS A 19 1.51 6.58 11.26
C HIS A 19 1.21 7.92 10.61
N ALA A 20 2.08 8.92 10.79
CA ALA A 20 1.92 10.20 10.11
C ALA A 20 1.99 9.97 8.59
N LEU A 21 0.96 10.42 7.87
CA LEU A 21 0.86 10.24 6.43
C LEU A 21 1.46 11.44 5.70
N GLY A 22 2.26 11.17 4.66
CA GLY A 22 2.76 12.19 3.75
C GLY A 22 1.63 12.91 2.97
N PRO A 23 1.96 13.93 2.17
CA PRO A 23 0.96 14.61 1.35
C PRO A 23 0.26 13.66 0.36
N ILE A 24 -1.08 13.62 0.37
CA ILE A 24 -1.86 12.85 -0.59
C ILE A 24 -1.50 13.24 -2.03
N LEU A 25 -1.19 12.22 -2.83
CA LEU A 25 -0.78 12.35 -4.22
C LEU A 25 -1.96 12.14 -5.19
N ASN A 26 -1.75 12.47 -6.46
CA ASN A 26 -2.74 12.28 -7.52
C ASN A 26 -2.08 11.79 -8.83
N GLN A 27 -2.34 10.54 -9.19
CA GLN A 27 -1.85 9.89 -10.42
C GLN A 27 -2.58 10.36 -11.68
N GLN A 28 -3.62 11.18 -11.55
CA GLN A 28 -4.43 11.63 -12.67
C GLN A 28 -5.01 10.45 -13.46
N LYS A 29 -4.82 10.43 -14.79
CA LYS A 29 -5.31 9.37 -15.68
C LYS A 29 -4.24 8.34 -16.05
N THR A 30 -3.14 8.28 -15.31
CA THR A 30 -2.06 7.32 -15.54
C THR A 30 -2.28 6.03 -14.75
N GLN A 31 -1.43 5.03 -15.02
CA GLN A 31 -1.45 3.72 -14.37
C GLN A 31 -0.33 3.63 -13.30
N SER A 32 0.19 4.78 -12.87
CA SER A 32 1.38 4.89 -12.00
C SER A 32 1.09 4.72 -10.50
N CYS A 33 0.03 3.99 -10.14
CA CYS A 33 -0.36 3.75 -8.74
C CYS A 33 0.78 3.13 -7.91
N VAL A 34 1.63 2.28 -8.49
CA VAL A 34 2.78 1.68 -7.78
C VAL A 34 3.82 2.73 -7.42
N GLY A 35 4.21 3.60 -8.35
CA GLY A 35 5.13 4.70 -8.05
C GLY A 35 4.57 5.63 -6.98
N HIS A 36 3.26 5.93 -7.05
CA HIS A 36 2.59 6.72 -6.02
C HIS A 36 2.54 6.04 -4.65
N GLY A 37 2.27 4.73 -4.60
CA GLY A 37 2.27 3.96 -3.35
C GLY A 37 3.64 3.98 -2.66
N TRP A 38 4.72 3.81 -3.43
CA TRP A 38 6.08 3.86 -2.90
C TRP A 38 6.55 5.27 -2.54
N THR A 39 6.18 6.31 -3.30
CA THR A 39 6.41 7.70 -2.87
C THR A 39 5.67 8.01 -1.57
N LEU A 40 4.41 7.57 -1.43
CA LEU A 40 3.65 7.71 -0.19
C LEU A 40 4.33 6.97 0.98
N PHE A 41 4.89 5.78 0.74
CA PHE A 41 5.62 5.03 1.76
C PHE A 41 6.76 5.85 2.38
N VAL A 42 7.70 6.36 1.56
CA VAL A 42 8.86 7.11 2.10
C VAL A 42 8.50 8.52 2.59
N THR A 43 7.43 9.13 2.09
CA THR A 43 6.97 10.45 2.58
C THR A 43 6.15 10.36 3.87
N SER A 44 5.79 9.14 4.31
CA SER A 44 5.08 8.88 5.55
C SER A 44 6.04 8.47 6.67
N ALA A 45 5.60 8.55 7.92
CA ALA A 45 6.36 8.02 9.05
C ALA A 45 6.52 6.50 8.92
N PRO A 46 7.67 5.93 9.34
CA PRO A 46 8.76 6.62 10.05
C PRO A 46 9.75 7.39 9.17
N GLN A 47 9.76 7.21 7.84
CA GLN A 47 10.78 7.78 6.96
C GLN A 47 10.68 9.30 6.83
N LEU A 48 9.47 9.84 6.64
CA LEU A 48 9.19 11.29 6.53
C LEU A 48 10.10 12.01 5.52
N THR A 49 10.51 11.31 4.46
CA THR A 49 11.35 11.85 3.40
C THR A 49 10.58 12.87 2.59
N SER A 50 11.00 14.13 2.62
CA SER A 50 10.36 15.23 1.88
C SER A 50 11.38 15.91 0.95
N PRO A 51 11.05 16.13 -0.34
CA PRO A 51 9.74 15.94 -0.97
C PRO A 51 9.40 14.48 -1.37
N GLY A 52 10.32 13.53 -1.18
CA GLY A 52 10.19 12.16 -1.69
C GLY A 52 10.49 12.06 -3.20
N PRO A 53 10.48 10.85 -3.78
CA PRO A 53 10.70 10.65 -5.21
C PRO A 53 9.54 11.13 -6.06
N ASP A 54 9.84 11.51 -7.31
CA ASP A 54 8.82 11.67 -8.34
C ASP A 54 8.13 10.31 -8.61
N PRO A 55 6.82 10.18 -8.31
CA PRO A 55 6.13 8.90 -8.45
C PRO A 55 6.01 8.43 -9.91
N TYR A 56 6.08 9.33 -10.90
CA TYR A 56 6.03 8.94 -12.31
C TYR A 56 7.37 8.33 -12.75
N ARG A 57 8.49 8.86 -12.24
CA ARG A 57 9.82 8.28 -12.49
C ARG A 57 9.93 6.88 -11.88
N ILE A 58 9.56 6.72 -10.61
CA ILE A 58 9.57 5.41 -9.94
C ILE A 58 8.69 4.40 -10.69
N TYR A 59 7.55 4.85 -11.23
CA TYR A 59 6.70 4.00 -12.03
C TYR A 59 7.37 3.48 -13.31
N HIS A 60 8.00 4.37 -14.08
CA HIS A 60 8.68 3.98 -15.31
C HIS A 60 9.88 3.05 -15.04
N GLU A 61 10.70 3.38 -14.04
CA GLU A 61 11.81 2.50 -13.62
C GLU A 61 11.31 1.14 -13.12
N ALA A 62 10.18 1.12 -12.41
CA ALA A 62 9.57 -0.13 -11.98
C ALA A 62 9.12 -0.98 -13.17
N GLN A 63 8.62 -0.41 -14.27
CA GLN A 63 8.30 -1.19 -15.47
C GLN A 63 9.54 -1.86 -16.08
N GLU A 64 10.67 -1.15 -16.12
CA GLU A 64 11.94 -1.71 -16.62
C GLU A 64 12.48 -2.84 -15.73
N LEU A 65 12.21 -2.78 -14.43
CA LEU A 65 12.65 -3.76 -13.43
C LEU A 65 11.64 -4.88 -13.16
N ASP A 66 10.48 -4.83 -13.79
CA ASP A 66 9.43 -5.81 -13.59
C ASP A 66 9.78 -7.15 -14.25
N ASP A 67 9.34 -8.25 -13.64
CA ASP A 67 9.54 -9.59 -14.21
C ASP A 67 8.55 -9.84 -15.37
N ILE A 68 7.57 -8.94 -15.55
CA ILE A 68 6.60 -8.92 -16.64
C ILE A 68 7.15 -8.02 -17.75
N ALA A 69 7.51 -8.62 -18.88
CA ALA A 69 8.06 -7.87 -20.01
C ALA A 69 7.01 -6.94 -20.64
N GLY A 70 7.39 -5.67 -20.82
CA GLY A 70 6.62 -4.66 -21.54
C GLY A 70 6.49 -3.35 -20.76
N GLU A 71 6.21 -2.30 -21.51
CA GLU A 71 5.87 -0.96 -21.00
C GLU A 71 4.67 -0.44 -21.80
N GLU A 72 4.15 0.74 -21.48
CA GLU A 72 3.09 1.31 -22.30
C GLU A 72 3.54 1.50 -23.75
N PRO A 73 2.66 1.22 -24.74
CA PRO A 73 1.25 0.86 -24.62
C PRO A 73 0.97 -0.65 -24.58
N ILE A 74 1.99 -1.50 -24.42
CA ILE A 74 1.89 -2.96 -24.47
C ILE A 74 1.46 -3.53 -23.11
N TYR A 75 2.01 -2.97 -22.03
CA TYR A 75 1.71 -3.36 -20.65
C TYR A 75 1.50 -2.10 -19.81
N PHE A 76 0.32 -2.00 -19.20
CA PHE A 76 -0.04 -0.90 -18.33
C PHE A 76 -0.01 -1.35 -16.87
N GLY A 77 0.69 -0.59 -16.04
CA GLY A 77 0.96 -0.94 -14.65
C GLY A 77 2.32 -1.60 -14.47
N THR A 78 2.60 -1.99 -13.23
CA THR A 78 3.81 -2.70 -12.81
C THR A 78 3.50 -3.42 -11.49
N THR A 79 4.34 -4.36 -11.08
CA THR A 79 4.18 -5.04 -9.78
C THR A 79 4.68 -4.18 -8.62
N VAL A 80 4.06 -4.35 -7.44
CA VAL A 80 4.54 -3.72 -6.19
C VAL A 80 6.01 -4.08 -5.91
N ARG A 81 6.43 -5.30 -6.27
CA ARG A 81 7.82 -5.76 -6.17
C ARG A 81 8.75 -4.91 -7.04
N ALA A 82 8.38 -4.66 -8.28
CA ALA A 82 9.20 -3.86 -9.18
C ALA A 82 9.32 -2.41 -8.70
N GLY A 83 8.25 -1.86 -8.10
CA GLY A 83 8.32 -0.61 -7.35
C GLY A 83 9.36 -0.64 -6.23
N ALA A 84 9.43 -1.72 -5.44
CA ALA A 84 10.46 -1.88 -4.41
C ALA A 84 11.88 -1.91 -5.01
N LYS A 85 12.06 -2.62 -6.14
CA LYS A 85 13.34 -2.66 -6.87
C LYS A 85 13.76 -1.27 -7.35
N ALA A 86 12.84 -0.48 -7.91
CA ALA A 86 13.11 0.90 -8.34
C ALA A 86 13.52 1.79 -7.16
N MET A 87 12.79 1.70 -6.04
CA MET A 87 13.12 2.43 -4.82
C MET A 87 14.51 2.06 -4.26
N LEU A 88 14.89 0.79 -4.33
CA LEU A 88 16.24 0.32 -3.98
C LEU A 88 17.31 0.84 -4.94
N GLN A 89 17.05 0.76 -6.24
CA GLN A 89 17.98 1.22 -7.28
C GLN A 89 18.32 2.71 -7.14
N ASP A 90 17.31 3.52 -6.81
CA ASP A 90 17.46 4.97 -6.61
C ASP A 90 17.88 5.36 -5.18
N GLY A 91 18.00 4.38 -4.26
CA GLY A 91 18.46 4.60 -2.89
C GLY A 91 17.44 5.27 -1.96
N TRP A 92 16.14 5.24 -2.30
CA TRP A 92 15.06 5.76 -1.47
C TRP A 92 14.70 4.84 -0.30
N ILE A 93 14.95 3.54 -0.46
CA ILE A 93 14.94 2.54 0.60
C ILE A 93 16.30 1.83 0.58
N THR A 94 16.82 1.46 1.75
CA THR A 94 18.22 0.98 1.84
C THR A 94 18.36 -0.48 2.26
N GLY A 95 17.36 -1.02 2.94
CA GLY A 95 17.31 -2.43 3.32
C GLY A 95 16.42 -3.26 2.43
N ASP A 96 16.38 -4.57 2.69
CA ASP A 96 15.56 -5.51 1.93
C ASP A 96 14.06 -5.22 2.09
N TYR A 97 13.22 -5.77 1.22
CA TYR A 97 11.77 -5.68 1.35
C TYR A 97 11.15 -7.01 1.76
N VAL A 98 10.09 -6.94 2.56
CA VAL A 98 9.40 -8.08 3.14
C VAL A 98 7.93 -8.09 2.75
N TRP A 99 7.33 -9.28 2.84
CA TRP A 99 5.95 -9.53 2.45
C TRP A 99 5.14 -10.00 3.65
N ALA A 100 3.92 -9.48 3.79
CA ALA A 100 2.93 -10.07 4.67
C ALA A 100 2.17 -11.17 3.90
N GLU A 101 2.03 -12.34 4.52
CA GLU A 101 1.37 -13.51 3.90
C GLU A 101 -0.14 -13.55 4.19
N ASP A 102 -0.61 -12.81 5.20
CA ASP A 102 -2.02 -12.69 5.55
C ASP A 102 -2.35 -11.34 6.22
N ALA A 103 -3.65 -11.10 6.42
CA ALA A 103 -4.16 -9.87 7.02
C ALA A 103 -3.72 -9.66 8.48
N ARG A 104 -3.53 -10.72 9.28
CA ARG A 104 -3.04 -10.59 10.66
C ARG A 104 -1.57 -10.22 10.68
N VAL A 105 -0.75 -10.81 9.82
CA VAL A 105 0.66 -10.45 9.65
C VAL A 105 0.79 -9.00 9.19
N LEU A 106 -0.02 -8.58 8.20
CA LEU A 106 -0.08 -7.19 7.77
C LEU A 106 -0.44 -6.25 8.93
N TRP A 107 -1.50 -6.57 9.68
CA TRP A 107 -1.92 -5.78 10.83
C TRP A 107 -0.80 -5.64 11.86
N LYS A 108 -0.17 -6.76 12.22
CA LYS A 108 0.95 -6.83 13.16
C LYS A 108 2.12 -5.97 12.69
N TYR A 109 2.43 -6.00 11.39
CA TYR A 109 3.51 -5.23 10.81
C TYR A 109 3.22 -3.73 10.85
N VAL A 110 2.02 -3.31 10.44
CA VAL A 110 1.60 -1.90 10.51
C VAL A 110 1.65 -1.38 11.94
N LEU A 111 1.20 -2.18 12.91
CA LEU A 111 1.24 -1.81 14.32
C LEU A 111 2.67 -1.57 14.85
N THR A 112 3.64 -2.39 14.42
CA THR A 112 4.96 -2.46 15.08
C THR A 112 6.12 -1.87 14.30
N ARG A 113 5.98 -1.68 12.98
CA ARG A 113 7.09 -1.32 12.10
C ARG A 113 6.82 -0.04 11.31
N GLY A 114 5.68 0.06 10.64
CA GLY A 114 5.45 1.17 9.73
C GLY A 114 4.42 0.85 8.64
N PRO A 115 4.23 1.77 7.69
CA PRO A 115 3.27 1.62 6.61
C PRO A 115 3.67 0.47 5.67
N VAL A 116 2.71 -0.03 4.90
CA VAL A 116 2.90 -1.14 3.95
C VAL A 116 2.24 -0.78 2.62
N VAL A 117 2.97 -0.94 1.52
CA VAL A 117 2.44 -0.76 0.17
C VAL A 117 1.62 -1.98 -0.20
N LEU A 118 0.34 -1.77 -0.51
CA LEU A 118 -0.60 -2.82 -0.87
C LEU A 118 -0.89 -2.76 -2.37
N GLY A 119 -0.85 -3.92 -3.02
CA GLY A 119 -1.39 -4.11 -4.36
C GLY A 119 -2.51 -5.13 -4.29
N SER A 120 -3.68 -4.84 -4.87
CA SER A 120 -4.78 -5.80 -4.89
C SER A 120 -5.59 -5.73 -6.17
N ASP A 121 -6.36 -6.78 -6.44
CA ASP A 121 -7.51 -6.60 -7.32
C ASP A 121 -8.43 -5.51 -6.74
N TRP A 122 -8.95 -4.68 -7.63
CA TRP A 122 -9.85 -3.58 -7.36
C TRP A 122 -11.23 -3.87 -7.92
N PHE A 123 -12.27 -3.52 -7.18
CA PHE A 123 -13.66 -3.89 -7.46
C PHE A 123 -14.54 -2.64 -7.47
N GLU A 124 -15.67 -2.69 -8.17
CA GLU A 124 -16.58 -1.56 -8.34
C GLU A 124 -17.01 -0.90 -7.01
N GLY A 125 -17.24 -1.73 -5.99
CA GLY A 125 -17.59 -1.27 -4.64
C GLY A 125 -16.51 -0.46 -3.95
N MET A 126 -15.27 -0.50 -4.44
CA MET A 126 -14.15 0.24 -3.90
C MET A 126 -13.89 1.57 -4.61
N ASN A 127 -14.60 1.86 -5.71
CA ASN A 127 -14.48 3.16 -6.40
C ASN A 127 -15.04 4.35 -5.62
N ARG A 128 -15.77 4.09 -4.52
CA ARG A 128 -16.35 5.11 -3.65
C ARG A 128 -16.12 4.74 -2.20
N VAL A 129 -16.00 5.77 -1.37
CA VAL A 129 -15.95 5.65 0.08
C VAL A 129 -17.35 5.92 0.62
N ASP A 130 -17.82 5.09 1.54
CA ASP A 130 -19.11 5.28 2.21
C ASP A 130 -19.05 6.41 3.26
N ASN A 131 -20.20 6.74 3.85
CA ASN A 131 -20.29 7.82 4.85
C ASN A 131 -19.51 7.54 6.14
N ASN A 132 -19.04 6.31 6.34
CA ASN A 132 -18.23 5.90 7.49
C ASN A 132 -16.75 5.74 7.11
N GLY A 133 -16.35 6.17 5.91
CA GLY A 133 -14.97 6.10 5.46
C GLY A 133 -14.57 4.78 4.82
N PHE A 134 -15.48 3.81 4.61
CA PHE A 134 -15.12 2.49 4.09
C PHE A 134 -15.27 2.33 2.59
N VAL A 135 -14.35 1.57 1.98
CA VAL A 135 -14.60 0.89 0.71
C VAL A 135 -15.21 -0.49 0.95
N ALA A 136 -15.92 -1.04 -0.04
CA ALA A 136 -16.56 -2.35 0.06
C ALA A 136 -16.04 -3.32 -1.01
N LEU A 137 -15.58 -4.51 -0.60
CA LEU A 137 -15.25 -5.61 -1.52
C LEU A 137 -16.51 -6.19 -2.17
N SER A 138 -17.02 -5.52 -3.20
CA SER A 138 -18.29 -5.87 -3.86
C SER A 138 -18.30 -5.47 -5.33
N GLY A 139 -19.19 -6.10 -6.11
CA GLY A 139 -19.32 -5.87 -7.55
C GLY A 139 -18.28 -6.63 -8.38
N ALA A 140 -18.15 -6.24 -9.65
CA ALA A 140 -17.20 -6.84 -10.56
C ALA A 140 -15.77 -6.34 -10.31
N ARG A 141 -14.78 -7.16 -10.72
CA ARG A 141 -13.38 -6.75 -10.75
C ARG A 141 -13.17 -5.72 -11.86
N VAL A 142 -12.54 -4.60 -11.51
CA VAL A 142 -12.22 -3.49 -12.42
C VAL A 142 -10.78 -3.57 -12.93
N GLY A 143 -9.84 -4.04 -12.10
CA GLY A 143 -8.42 -4.12 -12.46
C GLY A 143 -7.55 -4.42 -11.25
N GLY A 144 -6.25 -4.16 -11.36
CA GLY A 144 -5.34 -4.09 -10.21
C GLY A 144 -5.15 -2.65 -9.76
N HIS A 145 -4.90 -2.43 -8.46
CA HIS A 145 -4.65 -1.11 -7.89
C HIS A 145 -3.63 -1.16 -6.75
N CYS A 146 -2.85 -0.09 -6.59
CA CYS A 146 -1.84 0.05 -5.55
C CYS A 146 -2.11 1.28 -4.66
N TYR A 147 -1.93 1.13 -3.36
CA TYR A 147 -2.20 2.14 -2.34
C TYR A 147 -1.35 1.88 -1.08
N LEU A 148 -1.27 2.86 -0.17
CA LEU A 148 -0.50 2.72 1.08
C LEU A 148 -1.42 2.38 2.25
N CYS A 149 -1.13 1.33 3.01
CA CYS A 149 -1.70 1.12 4.34
C CYS A 149 -0.81 1.78 5.39
N TYR A 150 -1.29 2.82 6.06
CA TYR A 150 -0.51 3.63 7.01
C TYR A 150 -1.00 3.50 8.46
N GLY A 151 -2.02 2.69 8.71
CA GLY A 151 -2.52 2.45 10.06
C GLY A 151 -3.50 1.29 10.16
N VAL A 152 -3.86 0.98 11.40
CA VAL A 152 -4.88 0.00 11.78
C VAL A 152 -5.73 0.59 12.90
N SER A 153 -7.05 0.31 12.86
CA SER A 153 -8.01 0.75 13.88
C SER A 153 -8.75 -0.47 14.46
N ALA A 154 -8.51 -0.75 15.74
CA ALA A 154 -9.16 -1.85 16.45
C ALA A 154 -10.67 -1.63 16.60
N SER A 155 -11.11 -0.39 16.84
CA SER A 155 -12.54 -0.05 16.98
C SER A 155 -13.30 -0.28 15.68
N ASP A 156 -12.69 0.10 14.56
CA ASP A 156 -13.29 -0.03 13.22
C ASP A 156 -13.06 -1.42 12.60
N ARG A 157 -12.18 -2.23 13.22
CA ARG A 157 -11.64 -3.48 12.67
C ARG A 157 -11.18 -3.31 11.22
N ALA A 158 -10.35 -2.29 11.00
CA ALA A 158 -10.00 -1.82 9.67
C ALA A 158 -8.54 -1.41 9.53
N PHE A 159 -8.05 -1.48 8.29
CA PHE A 159 -6.83 -0.84 7.85
C PHE A 159 -7.12 0.59 7.41
N LEU A 160 -6.24 1.52 7.71
CA LEU A 160 -6.28 2.90 7.22
C LEU A 160 -5.37 3.00 6.00
N CYS A 161 -5.97 3.37 4.87
CA CYS A 161 -5.29 3.38 3.58
C CYS A 161 -5.33 4.76 2.93
N ALA A 162 -4.26 5.12 2.23
CA ALA A 162 -4.15 6.32 1.43
C ALA A 162 -4.11 5.94 -0.05
N ASN A 163 -5.01 6.53 -0.82
CA ASN A 163 -5.07 6.37 -2.27
C ASN A 163 -4.26 7.48 -2.96
N SER A 164 -4.07 7.34 -4.27
CA SER A 164 -3.37 8.27 -5.14
C SER A 164 -4.29 8.95 -6.15
N TRP A 165 -5.53 9.23 -5.77
CA TRP A 165 -6.54 9.90 -6.63
C TRP A 165 -6.84 11.33 -6.19
N GLY A 166 -5.94 11.94 -5.43
CA GLY A 166 -6.09 13.29 -4.90
C GLY A 166 -7.06 13.40 -3.73
N LYS A 167 -7.01 14.56 -3.05
CA LYS A 167 -7.76 14.82 -1.81
C LYS A 167 -9.28 14.90 -1.99
N THR A 168 -9.75 15.05 -3.21
CA THR A 168 -11.19 15.14 -3.51
C THR A 168 -11.85 13.77 -3.65
N TRP A 169 -11.06 12.69 -3.74
CA TRP A 169 -11.59 11.34 -3.72
C TRP A 169 -11.65 10.81 -2.29
N GLY A 170 -12.75 10.16 -1.94
CA GLY A 170 -12.94 9.59 -0.60
C GLY A 170 -12.99 10.66 0.50
N ASP A 171 -12.49 10.32 1.68
CA ASP A 171 -12.33 11.26 2.79
C ASP A 171 -10.93 11.87 2.71
N GLY A 172 -10.77 12.98 1.98
CA GLY A 172 -9.47 13.65 1.89
C GLY A 172 -8.37 12.84 1.17
N GLY A 173 -8.72 11.81 0.39
CA GLY A 173 -7.78 10.89 -0.28
C GLY A 173 -7.53 9.57 0.45
N ILE A 174 -8.12 9.38 1.63
CA ILE A 174 -7.98 8.17 2.44
C ILE A 174 -9.27 7.34 2.46
N PHE A 175 -9.14 6.09 2.89
CA PHE A 175 -10.24 5.17 3.10
C PHE A 175 -9.91 4.10 4.16
N LEU A 176 -10.94 3.53 4.75
CA LEU A 176 -10.89 2.37 5.62
C LEU A 176 -11.16 1.09 4.82
N PHE A 177 -10.35 0.07 5.08
CA PHE A 177 -10.53 -1.25 4.47
C PHE A 177 -10.79 -2.29 5.55
N ARG A 178 -11.96 -2.92 5.53
CA ARG A 178 -12.36 -3.90 6.55
C ARG A 178 -11.36 -5.05 6.62
N PHE A 179 -11.02 -5.44 7.84
CA PHE A 179 -10.11 -6.57 8.06
C PHE A 179 -10.57 -7.83 7.34
N ASP A 180 -11.87 -8.13 7.40
CA ASP A 180 -12.42 -9.34 6.78
C ASP A 180 -12.33 -9.29 5.25
N ASP A 181 -12.47 -8.13 4.62
CA ASP A 181 -12.32 -7.97 3.16
C ASP A 181 -10.85 -8.14 2.74
N VAL A 182 -9.92 -7.53 3.47
CA VAL A 182 -8.47 -7.71 3.26
C VAL A 182 -8.07 -9.17 3.43
N ARG A 183 -8.58 -9.85 4.47
CA ARG A 183 -8.38 -11.29 4.68
C ARG A 183 -8.92 -12.10 3.50
N THR A 184 -10.09 -11.75 2.98
CA THR A 184 -10.65 -12.41 1.79
C THR A 184 -9.76 -12.22 0.56
N LEU A 185 -9.19 -11.02 0.33
CA LEU A 185 -8.28 -10.80 -0.78
C LEU A 185 -6.98 -11.61 -0.66
N PHE A 186 -6.38 -11.70 0.54
CA PHE A 186 -5.26 -12.61 0.78
C PHE A 186 -5.62 -14.07 0.48
N TRP A 187 -6.76 -14.54 0.99
CA TRP A 187 -7.22 -15.93 0.77
C TRP A 187 -7.44 -16.25 -0.71
N ARG A 188 -7.92 -15.28 -1.50
CA ARG A 188 -8.11 -15.41 -2.95
C ARG A 188 -6.82 -15.24 -3.76
N GLN A 189 -5.68 -14.98 -3.11
CA GLN A 189 -4.42 -14.61 -3.77
C GLN A 189 -4.56 -13.37 -4.67
N GLN A 190 -5.43 -12.44 -4.27
CA GLN A 190 -5.75 -11.19 -4.97
C GLN A 190 -5.14 -9.97 -4.28
N MET A 191 -4.20 -10.17 -3.36
CA MET A 191 -3.50 -9.10 -2.66
C MET A 191 -2.03 -9.47 -2.43
N VAL A 192 -1.18 -8.46 -2.55
CA VAL A 192 0.20 -8.46 -2.11
C VAL A 192 0.42 -7.29 -1.16
N ALA A 193 1.26 -7.48 -0.15
CA ALA A 193 1.56 -6.48 0.85
C ALA A 193 3.07 -6.43 1.08
N CYS A 194 3.70 -5.32 0.71
CA CYS A 194 5.15 -5.15 0.69
C CYS A 194 5.59 -3.95 1.52
N SER A 195 6.64 -4.12 2.32
CA SER A 195 7.28 -3.00 3.03
C SER A 195 8.79 -3.11 2.92
N ALA A 196 9.48 -1.97 2.86
CA ALA A 196 10.91 -1.95 3.07
C ALA A 196 11.24 -2.19 4.56
N VAL A 197 12.35 -2.88 4.82
CA VAL A 197 12.95 -3.02 6.14
C VAL A 197 14.08 -2.00 6.20
N GLU A 198 13.78 -0.80 6.69
CA GLU A 198 14.86 0.18 6.86
C GLU A 198 15.82 -0.28 7.96
N SER A 199 17.12 -0.20 7.66
CA SER A 199 18.18 -0.34 8.66
C SER A 199 18.03 0.80 9.66
N GLY A 200 17.79 0.47 10.93
CA GLY A 200 17.83 1.43 12.02
C GLY A 200 19.23 1.99 12.26
#